data_AF-A0A3B9M3B0-F1
#
_entry.id   AF-A0A3B9M3B0-F1
#
_cell.length_a   1.000
_cell.length_b   1.000
_cell.length_c   1.000
_cell.angle_alpha   90.00
_cell.angle_beta   90.00
_cell.angle_gamma   90.00
#
_symmetry.space_group_name_H-M   'P 1'
#
loop_
_entity.id
_entity.type
_entity.pdbx_description
1 polymer ?
#
loop_
_entity_poly.entity_id
_entity_poly.type
_entity_poly.pdbx_seq_one_letter_code
_entity_poly.pdbx_strand_id
1 'polypeptide(L)'
;MTALYLHFPFCLQKCRYCSFNSIPVPEDDMLVTGYLQALEKEIAIYASFYPNESLSSIYLGGGTPTVLPAESLCRILSRCKESFVCSPEIEITIEANPGTVTQKMLQLLKDAGVNRLSLGVQSFKSAELGLLGRSHSVSEVYAAYDAARKAGFDNINLDLIYALPGQSLQFWRDNLRSAIRLSPEHLSIYGLSLEDSTPLAVDLKKGKLEACSEEMQLSMWEETASMVAEAGFIRYEFSNYAQPGKECRHNITYWENRPYLGVGAGAHGYHEHVRYGNEQEIQKYIEMVEKGEFPRAFEEQQSPKEEMVDTIIMGLRLTKGLSRPDFTRRFGCSFESLYEK
;
A
#
# COMPACT_ATOMS: atom_id res chain seq x y z
N MET A 1 -4.25 1.35 -19.61
CA MET A 1 -3.49 0.39 -18.78
C MET A 1 -3.98 0.53 -17.36
N THR A 2 -4.25 -0.61 -16.74
CA THR A 2 -4.90 -0.72 -15.44
C THR A 2 -3.88 -1.19 -14.41
N ALA A 3 -4.07 -0.83 -13.14
CA ALA A 3 -3.25 -1.38 -12.05
C ALA A 3 -3.91 -2.64 -11.46
N LEU A 4 -3.12 -3.57 -10.93
CA LEU A 4 -3.62 -4.74 -10.22
C LEU A 4 -3.18 -4.72 -8.76
N TYR A 5 -4.12 -4.67 -7.83
CA TYR A 5 -3.87 -4.78 -6.40
C TYR A 5 -4.24 -6.19 -5.92
N LEU A 6 -3.28 -6.86 -5.28
CA LEU A 6 -3.43 -8.16 -4.67
C LEU A 6 -3.43 -7.98 -3.15
N HIS A 7 -4.58 -8.19 -2.51
CA HIS A 7 -4.68 -8.15 -1.06
C HIS A 7 -4.26 -9.49 -0.46
N PHE A 8 -3.45 -9.47 0.59
CA PHE A 8 -3.07 -10.64 1.38
C PHE A 8 -3.44 -10.40 2.85
N PRO A 9 -4.48 -11.05 3.40
CA PRO A 9 -5.06 -10.72 4.70
C PRO A 9 -4.31 -11.37 5.88
N PHE A 10 -3.02 -11.71 5.71
CA PHE A 10 -2.23 -12.41 6.73
C PHE A 10 -1.10 -11.54 7.25
N CYS A 11 -0.88 -11.56 8.56
CA CYS A 11 0.21 -10.88 9.26
C CYS A 11 0.86 -11.83 10.27
N LEU A 12 2.08 -11.54 10.74
CA LEU A 12 2.60 -12.22 11.94
C LEU A 12 1.74 -11.91 13.18
N GLN A 13 1.38 -10.64 13.33
CA GLN A 13 0.47 -10.15 14.36
C GLN A 13 -0.17 -8.84 13.89
N LYS A 14 -1.34 -8.52 14.43
CA LYS A 14 -2.03 -7.25 14.13
C LYS A 14 -1.42 -6.12 14.95
N CYS A 15 -0.91 -5.09 14.25
CA CYS A 15 -0.36 -3.90 14.91
C CYS A 15 -1.47 -3.10 15.60
N ARG A 16 -1.13 -2.40 16.70
CA ARG A 16 -2.12 -1.69 17.55
C ARG A 16 -2.79 -0.50 16.87
N TYR A 17 -2.22 0.00 15.78
CA TYR A 17 -2.74 1.12 14.98
C TYR A 17 -3.44 0.69 13.70
N CYS A 18 -3.29 -0.58 13.29
CA CYS A 18 -3.64 -1.01 11.94
C CYS A 18 -5.12 -1.40 11.85
N SER A 19 -5.84 -0.76 10.93
CA SER A 19 -7.24 -1.04 10.61
C SER A 19 -7.44 -1.95 9.40
N PHE A 20 -6.36 -2.37 8.73
CA PHE A 20 -6.47 -3.20 7.53
C PHE A 20 -7.15 -4.54 7.80
N ASN A 21 -7.81 -5.07 6.76
CA ASN A 21 -8.42 -6.40 6.74
C ASN A 21 -7.33 -7.48 6.81
N SER A 22 -6.86 -7.77 8.02
CA SER A 22 -5.83 -8.76 8.24
C SER A 22 -6.03 -9.50 9.56
N ILE A 23 -5.61 -10.75 9.55
CA ILE A 23 -5.57 -11.66 10.69
C ILE A 23 -4.13 -12.17 10.88
N PRO A 24 -3.74 -12.58 12.10
CA PRO A 24 -2.55 -13.39 12.28
C PRO A 24 -2.62 -14.63 11.39
N VAL A 25 -1.48 -14.99 10.78
CA VAL A 25 -1.38 -16.23 9.99
C VAL A 25 -1.74 -17.42 10.91
N PRO A 26 -2.69 -18.28 10.51
CA PRO A 26 -3.06 -19.45 11.31
C PRO A 26 -1.89 -20.44 11.45
N GLU A 27 -1.93 -21.28 12.49
CA GLU A 27 -0.95 -22.36 12.67
C GLU A 27 -1.15 -23.48 11.63
N ASP A 28 -2.38 -23.70 11.18
CA ASP A 28 -2.67 -24.59 10.06
C ASP A 28 -2.58 -23.87 8.71
N ASP A 29 -2.03 -24.55 7.71
CA ASP A 29 -1.90 -24.02 6.36
C ASP A 29 -3.18 -24.17 5.52
N MET A 30 -4.26 -24.74 6.07
CA MET A 30 -5.46 -25.05 5.28
C MET A 30 -6.15 -23.77 4.79
N LEU A 31 -6.34 -22.79 5.68
CA LEU A 31 -6.96 -21.52 5.31
C LEU A 31 -6.07 -20.74 4.33
N VAL A 32 -4.76 -20.71 4.55
CA VAL A 32 -3.79 -20.03 3.68
C VAL A 32 -3.78 -20.67 2.29
N THR A 33 -3.75 -21.99 2.22
CA THR A 33 -3.75 -22.73 0.96
C THR A 33 -5.04 -22.51 0.17
N GLY A 34 -6.20 -22.63 0.84
CA GLY A 34 -7.51 -22.37 0.23
C GLY A 34 -7.62 -20.93 -0.28
N TYR A 35 -7.12 -19.97 0.50
CA TYR A 35 -7.09 -18.57 0.09
C TYR A 35 -6.25 -18.32 -1.16
N LEU A 36 -5.04 -18.87 -1.23
CA LEU A 36 -4.17 -18.70 -2.40
C LEU A 36 -4.77 -19.34 -3.65
N GLN A 37 -5.43 -20.50 -3.51
CA GLN A 37 -6.16 -21.13 -4.62
C GLN A 37 -7.35 -20.28 -5.10
N ALA A 38 -8.12 -19.72 -4.16
CA ALA A 38 -9.20 -18.78 -4.48
C ALA A 38 -8.65 -17.53 -5.17
N LEU A 39 -7.55 -16.95 -4.69
CA LEU A 39 -6.92 -15.79 -5.32
C LEU A 39 -6.49 -16.08 -6.77
N GLU A 40 -5.86 -17.23 -7.04
CA GLU A 40 -5.52 -17.66 -8.41
C GLU A 40 -6.75 -17.77 -9.31
N LYS A 41 -7.86 -18.29 -8.76
CA LYS A 41 -9.12 -18.42 -9.48
C LYS A 41 -9.78 -17.07 -9.74
N GLU A 42 -9.77 -16.15 -8.77
CA GLU A 42 -10.29 -14.78 -8.96
C GLU A 42 -9.50 -14.05 -10.04
N ILE A 43 -8.16 -14.15 -10.04
CA ILE A 43 -7.32 -13.59 -11.09
C ILE A 43 -7.75 -14.11 -12.48
N ALA A 44 -8.00 -15.42 -12.60
CA ALA A 44 -8.47 -16.01 -13.84
C ALA A 44 -9.89 -15.54 -14.23
N ILE A 45 -10.80 -15.34 -13.26
CA ILE A 45 -12.12 -14.76 -13.50
C ILE A 45 -11.96 -13.37 -14.12
N TYR A 46 -11.22 -12.46 -13.47
CA TYR A 46 -11.01 -11.11 -14.02
C TYR A 46 -10.38 -11.13 -15.41
N ALA A 47 -9.36 -11.95 -15.64
CA ALA A 47 -8.72 -12.07 -16.95
C ALA A 47 -9.66 -12.57 -18.05
N SER A 48 -10.61 -13.45 -17.71
CA SER A 48 -11.60 -13.94 -18.66
C SER A 48 -12.63 -12.89 -19.07
N PHE A 49 -13.02 -12.00 -18.14
CA PHE A 49 -13.94 -10.90 -18.41
C PHE A 49 -13.24 -9.70 -19.07
N TYR A 50 -11.95 -9.50 -18.79
CA TYR A 50 -11.15 -8.38 -19.29
C TYR A 50 -9.91 -8.85 -20.08
N PRO A 51 -10.08 -9.63 -21.17
CA PRO A 51 -8.97 -10.30 -21.86
C PRO A 51 -8.01 -9.35 -22.58
N ASN A 52 -8.43 -8.09 -22.81
CA ASN A 52 -7.63 -7.06 -23.47
C ASN A 52 -6.99 -6.09 -22.48
N GLU A 53 -7.15 -6.32 -21.17
CA GLU A 53 -6.58 -5.43 -20.17
C GLU A 53 -5.05 -5.56 -20.13
N SER A 54 -4.39 -4.40 -20.03
CA SER A 54 -2.94 -4.32 -19.95
C SER A 54 -2.49 -3.68 -18.66
N LEU A 55 -1.67 -4.39 -17.90
CA LEU A 55 -1.25 -3.97 -16.57
C LEU A 55 -0.07 -3.00 -16.63
N SER A 56 -0.22 -1.84 -15.97
CA SER A 56 0.86 -0.86 -15.75
C SER A 56 1.61 -1.08 -14.44
N SER A 57 0.96 -1.74 -13.46
CA SER A 57 1.55 -2.11 -12.18
C SER A 57 0.84 -3.30 -11.53
N ILE A 58 1.56 -4.05 -10.70
CA ILE A 58 1.03 -5.06 -9.77
C ILE A 58 1.53 -4.71 -8.37
N TYR A 59 0.64 -4.70 -7.38
CA TYR A 59 0.98 -4.38 -6.01
C TYR A 59 0.48 -5.47 -5.06
N LEU A 60 1.41 -6.13 -4.38
CA LEU A 60 1.14 -7.13 -3.37
C LEU A 60 1.18 -6.44 -2.01
N GLY A 61 0.03 -6.33 -1.34
CA GLY A 61 -0.08 -5.64 -0.06
C GLY A 61 -1.24 -6.14 0.80
N GLY A 62 -1.64 -5.35 1.78
CA GLY A 62 -2.74 -5.66 2.68
C GLY A 62 -2.22 -5.89 4.10
N GLY A 63 -2.21 -7.13 4.56
CA GLY A 63 -1.51 -7.52 5.78
C GLY A 63 0.01 -7.45 5.60
N THR A 64 0.65 -8.59 5.41
CA THR A 64 2.07 -8.70 5.12
C THR A 64 2.29 -9.88 4.18
N PRO A 65 2.32 -9.66 2.85
CA PRO A 65 2.52 -10.73 1.87
C PRO A 65 3.71 -11.62 2.19
N THR A 66 4.83 -11.04 2.65
CA THR A 66 6.07 -11.76 2.99
C THR A 66 6.00 -12.64 4.24
N VAL A 67 4.85 -12.70 4.94
CA VAL A 67 4.62 -13.77 5.92
C VAL A 67 4.41 -15.13 5.24
N LEU A 68 4.01 -15.12 3.97
CA LEU A 68 3.81 -16.31 3.17
C LEU A 68 5.12 -16.79 2.53
N PRO A 69 5.24 -18.09 2.20
CA PRO A 69 6.39 -18.62 1.47
C PRO A 69 6.64 -17.88 0.14
N ALA A 70 7.90 -17.62 -0.17
CA ALA A 70 8.30 -16.91 -1.38
C ALA A 70 7.79 -17.60 -2.65
N GLU A 71 7.80 -18.94 -2.66
CA GLU A 71 7.36 -19.79 -3.75
C GLU A 71 5.87 -19.57 -4.05
N SER A 72 5.03 -19.43 -3.02
CA SER A 72 3.61 -19.14 -3.17
C SER A 72 3.39 -17.76 -3.80
N LEU A 73 4.12 -16.75 -3.33
CA LEU A 73 4.03 -15.38 -3.89
C LEU A 73 4.50 -15.34 -5.35
N CYS A 74 5.59 -16.04 -5.68
CA CYS A 74 6.09 -16.18 -7.05
C CYS A 74 5.07 -16.87 -7.95
N ARG A 75 4.35 -17.88 -7.45
CA ARG A 75 3.30 -18.59 -8.18
C ARG A 75 2.12 -17.66 -8.49
N ILE A 76 1.63 -16.90 -7.51
CA ILE A 76 0.58 -15.89 -7.73
C ILE A 76 1.01 -14.86 -8.77
N LEU A 77 2.23 -14.32 -8.64
CA LEU A 77 2.75 -13.34 -9.59
C LEU A 77 2.87 -13.91 -11.01
N SER A 78 3.30 -15.16 -11.14
CA SER A 78 3.36 -15.86 -12.43
C SER A 78 1.97 -16.00 -13.03
N ARG A 79 0.96 -16.39 -12.22
CA ARG A 79 -0.44 -16.44 -12.65
C ARG A 79 -0.92 -15.08 -13.16
N CYS A 80 -0.62 -13.97 -12.49
CA CYS A 80 -0.99 -12.63 -12.98
C CYS A 80 -0.36 -12.33 -14.35
N LYS A 81 0.93 -12.65 -14.54
CA LYS A 81 1.65 -12.41 -15.80
C LYS A 81 1.18 -13.30 -16.95
N GLU A 82 0.71 -14.50 -16.65
CA GLU A 82 0.07 -15.41 -17.61
C GLU A 82 -1.35 -14.96 -17.98
N SER A 83 -2.07 -14.37 -17.01
CA SER A 83 -3.46 -13.97 -17.16
C SER A 83 -3.64 -12.61 -17.85
N PHE A 84 -2.68 -11.70 -17.74
CA PHE A 84 -2.79 -10.34 -18.29
C PHE A 84 -1.57 -9.92 -19.10
N VAL A 85 -1.79 -9.07 -20.10
CA VAL A 85 -0.69 -8.43 -20.83
C VAL A 85 0.00 -7.41 -19.93
N CYS A 86 1.25 -7.63 -19.59
CA CYS A 86 2.02 -6.71 -18.75
C CYS A 86 2.79 -5.69 -19.61
N SER A 87 2.79 -4.42 -19.18
CA SER A 87 3.67 -3.41 -19.75
C SER A 87 5.15 -3.86 -19.67
N PRO A 88 5.99 -3.58 -20.69
CA PRO A 88 7.43 -3.83 -20.61
C PRO A 88 8.12 -3.11 -19.42
N GLU A 89 7.52 -2.01 -18.96
CA GLU A 89 7.99 -1.20 -17.84
C GLU A 89 7.09 -1.36 -16.60
N ILE A 90 6.49 -2.53 -16.42
CA ILE A 90 5.57 -2.78 -15.30
C ILE A 90 6.28 -2.57 -13.96
N GLU A 91 5.63 -1.82 -13.06
CA GLU A 91 6.03 -1.74 -11.66
C GLU A 91 5.42 -2.91 -10.90
N ILE A 92 6.23 -3.74 -10.25
CA ILE A 92 5.76 -4.82 -9.38
C ILE A 92 6.28 -4.53 -7.98
N THR A 93 5.37 -4.09 -7.12
CA THR A 93 5.64 -3.76 -5.72
C THR A 93 5.22 -4.90 -4.80
N ILE A 94 6.03 -5.19 -3.79
CA ILE A 94 5.62 -6.01 -2.63
C ILE A 94 5.84 -5.28 -1.32
N GLU A 95 4.85 -5.35 -0.43
CA GLU A 95 4.98 -4.93 0.97
C GLU A 95 5.63 -6.02 1.82
N ALA A 96 6.52 -5.59 2.72
CA ALA A 96 7.28 -6.47 3.58
C ALA A 96 7.41 -5.93 5.00
N ASN A 97 7.33 -6.83 5.97
CA ASN A 97 7.73 -6.57 7.34
C ASN A 97 9.22 -6.91 7.50
N PRO A 98 10.06 -6.04 8.09
CA PRO A 98 11.47 -6.35 8.33
C PRO A 98 11.72 -7.70 9.02
N GLY A 99 10.85 -8.11 9.93
CA GLY A 99 10.96 -9.40 10.65
C GLY A 99 10.52 -10.64 9.85
N THR A 100 10.10 -10.49 8.59
CA THR A 100 9.61 -11.61 7.76
C THR A 100 10.50 -11.93 6.56
N VAL A 101 11.49 -11.09 6.27
CA VAL A 101 12.27 -11.21 5.05
C VAL A 101 13.67 -11.74 5.31
N THR A 102 14.14 -12.57 4.38
CA THR A 102 15.53 -13.02 4.30
C THR A 102 16.10 -12.66 2.94
N GLN A 103 17.43 -12.58 2.80
CA GLN A 103 18.07 -12.33 1.50
C GLN A 103 17.61 -13.36 0.46
N LYS A 104 17.49 -14.65 0.83
CA LYS A 104 17.05 -15.71 -0.09
C LYS A 104 15.62 -15.48 -0.58
N MET A 105 14.70 -15.16 0.31
CA MET A 105 13.31 -14.83 -0.05
C MET A 105 13.26 -13.63 -1.01
N LEU A 106 14.00 -12.57 -0.69
CA LEU A 106 14.04 -11.37 -1.51
C LEU A 106 14.65 -11.63 -2.90
N GLN A 107 15.67 -12.49 -2.99
CA GLN A 107 16.22 -12.91 -4.28
C GLN A 107 15.19 -13.64 -5.14
N LEU A 108 14.46 -14.60 -4.56
CA LEU A 108 13.40 -15.31 -5.29
C LEU A 108 12.31 -14.36 -5.81
N LEU A 109 11.89 -13.40 -5.00
CA LEU A 109 10.90 -12.39 -5.39
C LEU A 109 11.44 -11.48 -6.52
N LYS A 110 12.71 -11.05 -6.42
CA LYS A 110 13.38 -10.24 -7.46
C LYS A 110 13.48 -11.01 -8.77
N ASP A 111 13.86 -12.30 -8.72
CA ASP A 111 13.96 -13.18 -9.88
C ASP A 111 12.59 -13.44 -10.52
N ALA A 112 11.52 -13.52 -9.72
CA ALA A 112 10.14 -13.58 -10.21
C ALA A 112 9.66 -12.24 -10.83
N GLY A 113 10.46 -11.17 -10.73
CA GLY A 113 10.25 -9.88 -11.37
C GLY A 113 9.69 -8.78 -10.47
N VAL A 114 9.64 -8.97 -9.16
CA VAL A 114 9.37 -7.87 -8.22
C VAL A 114 10.49 -6.84 -8.34
N ASN A 115 10.16 -5.58 -8.65
CA ASN A 115 11.15 -4.54 -8.88
C ASN A 115 11.05 -3.34 -7.94
N ARG A 116 10.06 -3.31 -7.04
CA ARG A 116 9.96 -2.35 -5.94
C ARG A 116 9.62 -3.06 -4.63
N LEU A 117 10.32 -2.70 -3.55
CA LEU A 117 10.10 -3.25 -2.21
C LEU A 117 9.62 -2.15 -1.27
N SER A 118 8.53 -2.38 -0.54
CA SER A 118 8.03 -1.46 0.49
C SER A 118 8.22 -2.05 1.88
N LEU A 119 9.16 -1.50 2.66
CA LEU A 119 9.46 -1.97 4.01
C LEU A 119 8.69 -1.15 5.05
N GLY A 120 7.81 -1.83 5.78
CA GLY A 120 7.04 -1.25 6.89
C GLY A 120 7.89 -1.01 8.13
N VAL A 121 8.80 -0.02 8.11
CA VAL A 121 9.74 0.27 9.20
C VAL A 121 9.03 0.87 10.41
N GLN A 122 8.19 1.86 10.15
CA GLN A 122 7.45 2.73 11.06
C GLN A 122 8.32 3.60 11.97
N SER A 123 9.35 3.03 12.59
CA SER A 123 10.28 3.72 13.48
C SER A 123 11.64 2.99 13.62
N PHE A 124 12.68 3.76 13.90
CA PHE A 124 14.02 3.35 14.32
C PHE A 124 14.24 3.46 15.84
N LYS A 125 13.16 3.56 16.63
CA LYS A 125 13.17 3.60 18.09
C LYS A 125 12.37 2.43 18.65
N SER A 126 13.01 1.59 19.48
CA SER A 126 12.37 0.39 20.04
C SER A 126 11.10 0.69 20.86
N ALA A 127 11.07 1.82 21.57
CA ALA A 127 9.88 2.24 22.34
C ALA A 127 8.67 2.55 21.44
N GLU A 128 8.90 3.21 20.30
CA GLU A 128 7.86 3.52 19.31
C GLU A 128 7.36 2.25 18.62
N LEU A 129 8.27 1.32 18.28
CA LEU A 129 7.90 0.00 17.74
C LEU A 129 7.03 -0.80 18.73
N GLY A 130 7.41 -0.80 20.01
CA GLY A 130 6.62 -1.42 21.09
C GLY A 130 5.24 -0.79 21.26
N LEU A 131 5.16 0.55 21.21
CA LEU A 131 3.89 1.29 21.25
C LEU A 131 2.96 0.87 20.10
N LEU A 132 3.50 0.77 18.89
CA LEU A 132 2.76 0.37 17.68
C LEU A 132 2.41 -1.12 17.63
N GLY A 133 2.99 -1.96 18.51
CA GLY A 133 2.82 -3.41 18.49
C GLY A 133 3.53 -4.08 17.31
N ARG A 134 4.67 -3.52 16.87
CA ARG A 134 5.50 -4.11 15.81
C ARG A 134 6.24 -5.33 16.34
N SER A 135 6.29 -6.41 15.55
CA SER A 135 6.99 -7.65 15.91
C SER A 135 8.50 -7.56 15.69
N HIS A 136 8.95 -6.65 14.83
CA HIS A 136 10.35 -6.50 14.46
C HIS A 136 11.08 -5.50 15.37
N SER A 137 12.38 -5.71 15.51
CA SER A 137 13.34 -4.85 16.21
C SER A 137 14.01 -3.87 15.24
N VAL A 138 14.63 -2.82 15.79
CA VAL A 138 15.42 -1.87 15.00
C VAL A 138 16.59 -2.57 14.27
N SER A 139 17.22 -3.56 14.88
CA SER A 139 18.26 -4.37 14.22
C SER A 139 17.75 -5.13 13.01
N GLU A 140 16.52 -5.66 13.06
CA GLU A 140 15.89 -6.34 11.93
C GLU A 140 15.55 -5.38 10.80
N VAL A 141 15.24 -4.11 11.08
CA VAL A 141 15.12 -3.07 10.04
C VAL A 141 16.40 -2.95 9.23
N TYR A 142 17.54 -2.78 9.91
CA TYR A 142 18.84 -2.66 9.26
C TYR A 142 19.21 -3.94 8.49
N ALA A 143 18.97 -5.12 9.08
CA ALA A 143 19.25 -6.40 8.44
C ALA A 143 18.37 -6.64 7.20
N ALA A 144 17.07 -6.32 7.26
CA ALA A 144 16.15 -6.45 6.14
C ALA A 144 16.53 -5.52 4.99
N TYR A 145 16.92 -4.28 5.29
CA TYR A 145 17.37 -3.33 4.27
C TYR A 145 18.67 -3.80 3.58
N ASP A 146 19.66 -4.26 4.36
CA ASP A 146 20.90 -4.82 3.82
C ASP A 146 20.63 -6.08 2.98
N ALA A 147 19.75 -6.97 3.44
CA ALA A 147 19.32 -8.14 2.68
C ALA A 147 18.64 -7.77 1.35
N ALA A 148 17.81 -6.73 1.34
CA ALA A 148 17.17 -6.22 0.12
C ALA A 148 18.20 -5.67 -0.88
N ARG A 149 19.17 -4.88 -0.41
CA ARG A 149 20.26 -4.38 -1.27
C ARG A 149 21.11 -5.52 -1.82
N LYS A 150 21.46 -6.52 -0.99
CA LYS A 150 22.21 -7.70 -1.42
C LYS A 150 21.45 -8.59 -2.40
N ALA A 151 20.12 -8.62 -2.32
CA ALA A 151 19.26 -9.29 -3.29
C ALA A 151 19.10 -8.49 -4.62
N GLY A 152 19.68 -7.29 -4.71
CA GLY A 152 19.67 -6.47 -5.92
C GLY A 152 18.49 -5.50 -6.03
N PHE A 153 17.78 -5.19 -4.95
CA PHE A 153 16.76 -4.14 -4.99
C PHE A 153 17.39 -2.74 -5.05
N ASP A 154 16.99 -2.00 -6.07
CA ASP A 154 17.40 -0.62 -6.39
C ASP A 154 16.22 0.36 -6.35
N ASN A 155 15.06 -0.09 -5.87
CA ASN A 155 13.88 0.72 -5.63
C ASN A 155 13.22 0.25 -4.32
N ILE A 156 13.72 0.79 -3.21
CA ILE A 156 13.26 0.47 -1.86
C ILE A 156 12.54 1.67 -1.27
N ASN A 157 11.33 1.43 -0.79
CA ASN A 157 10.58 2.34 0.06
C ASN A 157 10.73 1.97 1.54
N LEU A 158 10.79 2.99 2.40
CA LEU A 158 10.61 2.84 3.85
C LEU A 158 9.34 3.57 4.29
N ASP A 159 8.41 2.85 4.92
CA ASP A 159 7.24 3.48 5.56
C ASP A 159 7.59 3.92 6.98
N LEU A 160 7.24 5.15 7.34
CA LEU A 160 7.46 5.77 8.65
C LEU A 160 6.17 6.41 9.15
N ILE A 161 6.01 6.44 10.48
CA ILE A 161 4.86 7.08 11.13
C ILE A 161 5.36 8.14 12.12
N TYR A 162 4.92 9.39 11.93
CA TYR A 162 5.12 10.48 12.89
C TYR A 162 3.86 10.74 13.71
N ALA A 163 3.93 11.67 14.67
CA ALA A 163 2.83 12.02 15.56
C ALA A 163 2.39 10.89 16.50
N LEU A 164 3.32 10.00 16.88
CA LEU A 164 3.02 8.95 17.85
C LEU A 164 2.81 9.52 19.27
N PRO A 165 1.95 8.91 20.10
CA PRO A 165 1.84 9.26 21.51
C PRO A 165 3.20 9.28 22.22
N GLY A 166 3.56 10.44 22.79
CA GLY A 166 4.85 10.66 23.47
C GLY A 166 6.07 10.86 22.55
N GLN A 167 5.90 10.92 21.22
CA GLN A 167 6.99 11.21 20.30
C GLN A 167 7.37 12.69 20.35
N SER A 168 8.65 12.95 20.60
CA SER A 168 9.19 14.31 20.55
C SER A 168 9.69 14.66 19.14
N LEU A 169 9.78 15.96 18.83
CA LEU A 169 10.39 16.44 17.59
C LEU A 169 11.84 15.91 17.42
N GLN A 170 12.60 15.79 18.51
CA GLN A 170 13.95 15.25 18.45
C GLN A 170 13.98 13.76 18.08
N PHE A 171 13.06 12.96 18.62
CA PHE A 171 12.93 11.54 18.22
C PHE A 171 12.49 11.40 16.77
N TRP A 172 11.62 12.28 16.30
CA TRP A 172 11.23 12.30 14.91
C TRP A 172 12.40 12.66 13.97
N ARG A 173 13.19 13.69 14.31
CA ARG A 173 14.44 14.01 13.59
C ARG A 173 15.40 12.83 13.53
N ASP A 174 15.57 12.10 14.62
CA ASP A 174 16.42 10.91 14.66
C ASP A 174 15.91 9.78 13.75
N ASN A 175 14.58 9.58 13.70
CA ASN A 175 13.94 8.65 12.77
C ASN A 175 14.26 9.01 11.32
N LEU A 176 14.03 10.28 10.93
CA LEU A 176 14.33 10.78 9.59
C LEU A 176 15.82 10.61 9.23
N ARG A 177 16.73 10.99 10.13
CA ARG A 177 18.19 10.81 9.92
C ARG A 177 18.57 9.35 9.71
N SER A 178 17.91 8.43 10.40
CA SER A 178 18.17 6.99 10.27
C SER A 178 17.68 6.48 8.91
N ALA A 179 16.47 6.86 8.52
CA ALA A 179 15.89 6.52 7.21
C ALA A 179 16.73 7.06 6.04
N ILE A 180 17.06 8.35 6.06
CA ILE A 180 17.84 9.03 5.01
C ILE A 180 19.24 8.40 4.87
N ARG A 181 19.87 8.01 5.99
CA ARG A 181 21.20 7.38 5.99
C ARG A 181 21.22 6.00 5.33
N LEU A 182 20.10 5.28 5.35
CA LEU A 182 19.96 4.05 4.57
C LEU A 182 19.98 4.35 3.05
N SER A 183 19.69 5.58 2.66
CA SER A 183 19.61 6.04 1.27
C SER A 183 18.62 5.22 0.44
N PRO A 184 17.34 5.13 0.84
CA PRO A 184 16.31 4.50 0.02
C PRO A 184 15.97 5.37 -1.19
N GLU A 185 15.30 4.79 -2.18
CA GLU A 185 14.79 5.54 -3.32
C GLU A 185 13.45 6.24 -3.03
N HIS A 186 12.75 5.79 -1.99
CA HIS A 186 11.43 6.27 -1.65
C HIS A 186 11.19 6.27 -0.13
N LEU A 187 10.40 7.23 0.35
CA LEU A 187 9.95 7.35 1.74
C LEU A 187 8.44 7.60 1.75
N SER A 188 7.68 6.71 2.39
CA SER A 188 6.30 6.98 2.76
C SER A 188 6.25 7.45 4.21
N ILE A 189 5.76 8.65 4.46
CA ILE A 189 5.78 9.27 5.78
C ILE A 189 4.36 9.71 6.13
N TYR A 190 3.74 8.96 7.04
CA TYR A 190 2.36 9.15 7.44
C TYR A 190 2.27 9.76 8.83
N GLY A 191 1.36 10.72 9.00
CA GLY A 191 0.91 11.09 10.34
C GLY A 191 0.07 9.96 10.90
N LEU A 192 0.23 9.64 12.19
CA LEU A 192 -0.59 8.63 12.83
C LEU A 192 -2.08 8.97 12.68
N SER A 193 -2.80 8.14 11.94
CA SER A 193 -4.25 8.15 11.81
C SER A 193 -4.81 6.84 12.34
N LEU A 194 -5.92 6.90 13.06
CA LEU A 194 -6.47 5.76 13.78
C LEU A 194 -7.97 5.62 13.54
N GLU A 195 -8.37 4.42 13.16
CA GLU A 195 -9.78 4.03 13.22
C GLU A 195 -10.20 3.75 14.67
N ASP A 196 -11.46 4.04 14.96
CA ASP A 196 -12.04 4.00 16.30
C ASP A 196 -11.91 2.63 17.00
N SER A 197 -11.87 1.56 16.22
CA SER A 197 -11.77 0.17 16.68
C SER A 197 -10.34 -0.28 17.00
N THR A 198 -9.32 0.50 16.63
CA THR A 198 -7.92 0.12 16.83
C THR A 198 -7.54 0.13 18.31
N PRO A 199 -6.72 -0.81 18.80
CA PRO A 199 -6.27 -0.83 20.19
C PRO A 199 -5.66 0.50 20.65
N LEU A 200 -4.89 1.17 19.78
CA LEU A 200 -4.28 2.46 20.11
C LEU A 200 -5.32 3.59 20.23
N ALA A 201 -6.34 3.63 19.37
CA ALA A 201 -7.46 4.57 19.50
C ALA A 201 -8.22 4.37 20.82
N VAL A 202 -8.46 3.11 21.19
CA VAL A 202 -9.15 2.76 22.45
C VAL A 202 -8.37 3.25 23.67
N ASP A 203 -7.04 3.09 23.68
CA ASP A 203 -6.21 3.54 24.80
C ASP A 203 -6.12 5.07 24.88
N LEU A 204 -6.09 5.79 23.75
CA LEU A 204 -6.19 7.25 23.71
C LEU A 204 -7.54 7.75 24.24
N LYS A 205 -8.66 7.17 23.78
CA LYS A 205 -10.01 7.51 24.26
C LYS A 205 -10.20 7.26 25.75
N LYS A 206 -9.50 6.26 26.30
CA LYS A 206 -9.51 5.94 27.73
C LYS A 206 -8.54 6.80 28.56
N GLY A 207 -7.81 7.73 27.94
CA GLY A 207 -6.83 8.58 28.63
C GLY A 207 -5.61 7.83 29.17
N LYS A 208 -5.33 6.62 28.67
CA LYS A 208 -4.12 5.86 29.05
C LYS A 208 -2.87 6.35 28.31
N LEU A 209 -3.08 7.03 27.18
CA LEU A 209 -2.07 7.64 26.35
C LEU A 209 -2.55 9.04 25.99
N GLU A 210 -1.61 9.94 25.76
CA GLU A 210 -1.90 11.30 25.29
C GLU A 210 -1.59 11.40 23.80
N ALA A 211 -2.51 11.98 23.03
CA ALA A 211 -2.30 12.21 21.61
C ALA A 211 -1.24 13.30 21.40
N CYS A 212 -0.52 13.21 20.27
CA CYS A 212 0.37 14.29 19.85
C CYS A 212 -0.45 15.55 19.53
N SER A 213 -0.10 16.71 20.11
CA SER A 213 -0.79 17.97 19.84
C SER A 213 -0.66 18.39 18.38
N GLU A 214 -1.67 19.07 17.82
CA GLU A 214 -1.65 19.54 16.43
C GLU A 214 -0.42 20.42 16.12
N GLU A 215 0.01 21.27 17.05
CA GLU A 215 1.22 22.08 16.93
C GLU A 215 2.48 21.22 16.77
N MET A 216 2.58 20.14 17.53
CA MET A 216 3.70 19.20 17.42
C MET A 216 3.62 18.39 16.12
N GLN A 217 2.42 18.00 15.68
CA GLN A 217 2.23 17.32 14.40
C GLN A 217 2.65 18.20 13.23
N LEU A 218 2.27 19.48 13.25
CA LEU A 218 2.68 20.48 12.26
C LEU A 218 4.20 20.65 12.27
N SER A 219 4.81 20.80 13.45
CA SER A 219 6.27 20.91 13.58
C SER A 219 7.00 19.70 13.00
N MET A 220 6.49 18.47 13.23
CA MET A 220 7.04 17.25 12.65
C MET A 220 6.87 17.19 11.13
N TRP A 221 5.74 17.66 10.61
CA TRP A 221 5.47 17.70 9.17
C TRP A 221 6.38 18.71 8.45
N GLU A 222 6.57 19.91 9.00
CA GLU A 222 7.48 20.93 8.47
C GLU A 222 8.93 20.44 8.49
N GLU A 223 9.36 19.83 9.60
CA GLU A 223 10.70 19.25 9.73
C GLU A 223 10.91 18.13 8.70
N THR A 224 9.90 17.29 8.48
CA THR A 224 9.93 16.24 7.45
C THR A 224 10.21 16.84 6.09
N ALA A 225 9.40 17.84 5.69
CA ALA A 225 9.50 18.47 4.39
C ALA A 225 10.89 19.07 4.14
N SER A 226 11.49 19.73 5.15
CA SER A 226 12.85 20.28 5.05
C SER A 226 13.90 19.18 4.89
N MET A 227 13.93 18.21 5.82
CA MET A 227 15.00 17.22 5.89
C MET A 227 15.04 16.28 4.68
N VAL A 228 13.88 15.84 4.19
CA VAL A 228 13.83 14.95 3.02
C VAL A 228 14.13 15.69 1.73
N ALA A 229 13.75 16.97 1.62
CA ALA A 229 14.11 17.80 0.47
C ALA A 229 15.63 18.07 0.41
N GLU A 230 16.25 18.39 1.56
CA GLU A 230 17.71 18.52 1.67
C GLU A 230 18.46 17.24 1.30
N ALA A 231 17.84 16.07 1.55
CA ALA A 231 18.35 14.77 1.16
C ALA A 231 18.08 14.39 -0.31
N GLY A 232 17.42 15.27 -1.09
CA GLY A 232 17.19 15.09 -2.52
C GLY A 232 15.90 14.36 -2.89
N PHE A 233 14.99 14.12 -1.95
CA PHE A 233 13.67 13.56 -2.25
C PHE A 233 12.70 14.64 -2.70
N ILE A 234 11.83 14.31 -3.65
CA ILE A 234 10.75 15.16 -4.15
C ILE A 234 9.43 14.64 -3.59
N ARG A 235 8.65 15.55 -2.99
CA ARG A 235 7.27 15.26 -2.60
C ARG A 235 6.38 15.25 -3.85
N TYR A 236 5.78 14.10 -4.17
CA TYR A 236 4.88 13.96 -5.31
C TYR A 236 3.40 13.85 -4.91
N GLU A 237 3.13 13.51 -3.65
CA GLU A 237 1.81 13.59 -3.01
C GLU A 237 1.95 13.87 -1.51
N PHE A 238 0.84 14.07 -0.80
CA PHE A 238 0.79 14.47 0.61
C PHE A 238 1.75 13.72 1.57
N SER A 239 1.89 12.39 1.45
CA SER A 239 2.65 11.55 2.38
C SER A 239 3.91 10.91 1.78
N ASN A 240 4.14 10.96 0.48
CA ASN A 240 5.18 10.20 -0.20
C ASN A 240 6.20 11.11 -0.89
N TYR A 241 7.45 10.70 -0.71
CA TYR A 241 8.64 11.37 -1.20
C TYR A 241 9.49 10.36 -1.95
N ALA A 242 10.00 10.73 -3.12
CA ALA A 242 10.80 9.82 -3.94
C ALA A 242 11.97 10.55 -4.57
N GLN A 243 13.02 9.81 -4.91
CA GLN A 243 13.97 10.27 -5.92
C GLN A 243 13.23 10.40 -7.27
N PRO A 244 13.69 11.29 -8.18
CA PRO A 244 13.08 11.44 -9.49
C PRO A 244 12.97 10.11 -10.25
N GLY A 245 11.77 9.77 -10.73
CA GLY A 245 11.51 8.53 -11.47
C GLY A 245 11.34 7.28 -10.61
N LYS A 246 11.34 7.42 -9.27
CA LYS A 246 11.09 6.33 -8.31
C LYS A 246 9.75 6.49 -7.58
N GLU A 247 8.88 7.38 -8.05
CA GLU A 247 7.52 7.54 -7.54
C GLU A 247 6.73 6.23 -7.70
N CYS A 248 5.91 5.87 -6.71
CA CYS A 248 5.08 4.67 -6.78
C CYS A 248 3.98 4.83 -7.84
N ARG A 249 4.14 4.16 -8.98
CA ARG A 249 3.20 4.21 -10.12
C ARG A 249 1.83 3.66 -9.73
N HIS A 250 1.81 2.62 -8.89
CA HIS A 250 0.57 2.06 -8.37
C HIS A 250 -0.23 3.10 -7.56
N ASN A 251 0.43 3.79 -6.62
CA ASN A 251 -0.23 4.83 -5.81
C ASN A 251 -0.73 6.00 -6.67
N ILE A 252 0.06 6.43 -7.66
CA ILE A 252 -0.34 7.49 -8.58
C ILE A 252 -1.62 7.11 -9.35
N THR A 253 -1.82 5.83 -9.66
CA THR A 253 -3.06 5.35 -10.32
C THR A 253 -4.29 5.71 -9.48
N TYR A 254 -4.23 5.56 -8.16
CA TYR A 254 -5.31 5.96 -7.25
C TYR A 254 -5.54 7.47 -7.26
N TRP A 255 -4.47 8.27 -7.15
CA TRP A 255 -4.58 9.73 -7.06
C TRP A 255 -5.00 10.38 -8.38
N GLU A 256 -4.73 9.75 -9.51
CA GLU A 256 -5.22 10.17 -10.83
C GLU A 256 -6.61 9.60 -11.14
N ASN A 257 -7.25 8.93 -10.17
CA ASN A 257 -8.54 8.25 -10.29
C ASN A 257 -8.61 7.37 -11.54
N ARG A 258 -7.54 6.62 -11.82
CA ARG A 258 -7.44 5.72 -12.98
C ARG A 258 -7.93 4.32 -12.61
N PRO A 259 -8.34 3.51 -13.60
CA PRO A 259 -8.83 2.17 -13.33
C PRO A 259 -7.78 1.26 -12.68
N TYR A 260 -8.23 0.46 -11.73
CA TYR A 260 -7.46 -0.62 -11.10
C TYR A 260 -8.37 -1.78 -10.68
N LEU A 261 -7.86 -2.98 -10.83
CA LEU A 261 -8.50 -4.20 -10.35
C LEU A 261 -7.96 -4.52 -8.96
N GLY A 262 -8.85 -4.64 -7.98
CA GLY A 262 -8.55 -5.25 -6.68
C GLY A 262 -9.03 -6.70 -6.65
N VAL A 263 -8.17 -7.60 -6.18
CA VAL A 263 -8.49 -9.01 -5.94
C VAL A 263 -7.96 -9.45 -4.57
N GLY A 264 -8.60 -10.46 -3.98
CA GLY A 264 -8.37 -10.92 -2.61
C GLY A 264 -9.42 -10.41 -1.62
N ALA A 265 -9.58 -11.12 -0.50
CA ALA A 265 -10.52 -10.78 0.56
C ALA A 265 -10.30 -9.35 1.12
N GLY A 266 -11.32 -8.51 1.03
CA GLY A 266 -11.28 -7.09 1.45
C GLY A 266 -10.54 -6.15 0.48
N ALA A 267 -10.14 -6.64 -0.71
CA ALA A 267 -9.60 -5.77 -1.76
C ALA A 267 -10.68 -4.82 -2.30
N HIS A 268 -10.28 -3.61 -2.64
CA HIS A 268 -11.13 -2.65 -3.35
C HIS A 268 -10.65 -2.49 -4.79
N GLY A 269 -11.57 -2.17 -5.69
CA GLY A 269 -11.26 -1.87 -7.09
C GLY A 269 -12.11 -0.74 -7.65
N TYR A 270 -11.64 -0.16 -8.75
CA TYR A 270 -12.40 0.79 -9.56
C TYR A 270 -12.11 0.51 -11.02
N HIS A 271 -13.09 -0.02 -11.74
CA HIS A 271 -12.93 -0.41 -13.13
C HIS A 271 -14.26 -0.28 -13.88
N GLU A 272 -14.22 0.14 -15.15
CA GLU A 272 -15.40 0.39 -15.98
C GLU A 272 -16.51 1.20 -15.28
N HIS A 273 -16.11 2.28 -14.58
CA HIS A 273 -17.02 3.15 -13.84
C HIS A 273 -17.71 2.50 -12.63
N VAL A 274 -17.27 1.30 -12.22
CA VAL A 274 -17.77 0.59 -11.03
C VAL A 274 -16.71 0.62 -9.94
N ARG A 275 -17.07 1.15 -8.77
CA ARG A 275 -16.32 0.95 -7.52
C ARG A 275 -16.84 -0.29 -6.84
N TYR A 276 -15.95 -1.14 -6.34
CA TYR A 276 -16.35 -2.35 -5.64
C TYR A 276 -15.40 -2.64 -4.47
N GLY A 277 -15.88 -3.45 -3.55
CA GLY A 277 -15.07 -4.05 -2.50
C GLY A 277 -15.42 -5.51 -2.30
N ASN A 278 -14.38 -6.33 -2.21
CA ASN A 278 -14.51 -7.75 -2.00
C ASN A 278 -14.92 -8.08 -0.57
N GLU A 279 -15.52 -9.27 -0.40
CA GLU A 279 -15.82 -9.86 0.89
C GLU A 279 -14.58 -9.87 1.79
N GLN A 280 -14.72 -9.37 3.01
CA GLN A 280 -13.61 -9.23 3.97
C GLN A 280 -13.33 -10.53 4.70
N GLU A 281 -14.37 -11.33 4.98
CA GLU A 281 -14.22 -12.61 5.65
C GLU A 281 -13.60 -13.64 4.69
N ILE A 282 -12.40 -14.13 5.04
CA ILE A 282 -11.59 -15.00 4.18
C ILE A 282 -12.37 -16.25 3.75
N GLN A 283 -13.09 -16.90 4.67
CA GLN A 283 -13.81 -18.14 4.39
C GLN A 283 -14.95 -17.90 3.39
N LYS A 284 -15.74 -16.85 3.62
CA LYS A 284 -16.85 -16.48 2.72
C LYS A 284 -16.34 -16.01 1.35
N TYR A 285 -15.22 -15.28 1.32
CA TYR A 285 -14.52 -14.93 0.07
C TYR A 285 -14.14 -16.20 -0.72
N ILE A 286 -13.54 -17.20 -0.08
CA ILE A 286 -13.17 -18.47 -0.73
C ILE A 286 -14.42 -19.14 -1.31
N GLU A 287 -15.50 -19.27 -0.54
CA GLU A 287 -16.75 -19.90 -0.97
C GLU A 287 -17.39 -19.21 -2.19
N MET A 288 -17.34 -17.87 -2.27
CA MET A 288 -17.84 -17.12 -3.43
C MET A 288 -17.01 -17.39 -4.68
N VAL A 289 -15.68 -17.35 -4.56
CA VAL A 289 -14.79 -17.60 -5.69
C VAL A 289 -14.87 -19.06 -6.17
N GLU A 290 -15.06 -20.01 -5.25
CA GLU A 290 -15.28 -21.42 -5.58
C GLU A 290 -16.53 -21.64 -6.45
N LYS A 291 -17.57 -20.81 -6.30
CA LYS A 291 -18.75 -20.83 -7.18
C LYS A 291 -18.53 -20.20 -8.55
N GLY A 292 -17.37 -19.56 -8.77
CA GLY A 292 -17.05 -18.84 -10.01
C GLY A 292 -17.64 -17.43 -10.07
N GLU A 293 -18.03 -16.88 -8.92
CA GLU A 293 -18.60 -15.54 -8.80
C GLU A 293 -17.49 -14.51 -8.55
N PHE A 294 -17.74 -13.24 -8.90
CA PHE A 294 -16.95 -12.12 -8.37
C PHE A 294 -17.24 -12.01 -6.86
N PRO A 295 -16.23 -12.04 -5.98
CA PRO A 295 -16.44 -12.06 -4.54
C PRO A 295 -16.72 -10.65 -3.98
N ARG A 296 -17.53 -9.85 -4.67
CA ARG A 296 -17.82 -8.45 -4.36
C ARG A 296 -18.92 -8.37 -3.29
N ALA A 297 -18.59 -7.85 -2.13
CA ALA A 297 -19.53 -7.60 -1.04
C ALA A 297 -20.34 -6.31 -1.26
N PHE A 298 -19.78 -5.35 -2.00
CA PHE A 298 -20.51 -4.20 -2.50
C PHE A 298 -20.01 -3.80 -3.89
N GLU A 299 -20.91 -3.19 -4.67
CA GLU A 299 -20.64 -2.59 -5.96
C GLU A 299 -21.45 -1.30 -6.10
N GLU A 300 -20.83 -0.27 -6.67
CA GLU A 300 -21.43 1.04 -6.87
C GLU A 300 -21.06 1.54 -8.27
N GLN A 301 -22.08 1.68 -9.12
CA GLN A 301 -21.94 2.34 -10.42
C GLN A 301 -21.80 3.84 -10.20
N GLN A 302 -20.64 4.39 -10.56
CA GLN A 302 -20.40 5.83 -10.47
C GLN A 302 -21.12 6.56 -11.61
N SER A 303 -21.85 7.62 -11.25
CA SER A 303 -22.35 8.58 -12.21
C SER A 303 -21.20 9.45 -12.76
N PRO A 304 -21.34 10.04 -13.96
CA PRO A 304 -20.33 10.94 -14.50
C PRO A 304 -19.95 12.09 -13.55
N LYS A 305 -20.91 12.57 -12.76
CA LYS A 305 -20.68 13.65 -11.79
C LYS A 305 -19.82 13.17 -10.62
N GLU A 306 -20.09 11.98 -10.09
CA GLU A 306 -19.28 11.41 -8.99
C GLU A 306 -17.85 11.15 -9.46
N GLU A 307 -17.65 10.62 -10.67
CA GLU A 307 -16.30 10.41 -11.22
C GLU A 307 -15.50 11.70 -11.39
N MET A 308 -16.17 12.78 -11.82
CA MET A 308 -15.56 14.10 -11.92
C MET A 308 -15.15 14.60 -10.53
N VAL A 309 -16.03 14.50 -9.54
CA VAL A 309 -15.76 14.89 -8.14
C VAL A 309 -14.59 14.09 -7.57
N ASP A 310 -14.60 12.77 -7.73
CA ASP A 310 -13.52 11.88 -7.28
C ASP A 310 -12.18 12.23 -7.94
N THR A 311 -12.19 12.50 -9.25
CA THR A 311 -10.98 12.90 -9.98
C THR A 311 -10.41 14.21 -9.46
N ILE A 312 -11.27 15.16 -9.08
CA ILE A 312 -10.87 16.43 -8.48
C ILE A 312 -10.28 16.18 -7.08
N ILE A 313 -11.02 15.50 -6.20
CA ILE A 313 -10.61 15.28 -4.80
C ILE A 313 -9.30 14.48 -4.74
N MET A 314 -9.20 13.39 -5.50
CA MET A 314 -7.98 12.58 -5.56
C MET A 314 -6.80 13.36 -6.16
N GLY A 315 -7.04 14.15 -7.21
CA GLY A 315 -6.01 14.96 -7.85
C GLY A 315 -5.41 16.05 -6.94
N LEU A 316 -6.20 16.59 -6.00
CA LEU A 316 -5.71 17.56 -5.00
C LEU A 316 -4.69 16.97 -4.02
N ARG A 317 -4.59 15.64 -3.93
CA ARG A 317 -3.57 14.98 -3.12
C ARG A 317 -2.18 15.04 -3.76
N LEU A 318 -2.11 15.19 -5.08
CA LEU A 318 -0.86 15.29 -5.83
C LEU A 318 -0.28 16.70 -5.76
N THR A 319 1.05 16.83 -5.66
CA THR A 319 1.68 18.17 -5.66
C THR A 319 1.55 18.88 -7.00
N LYS A 320 1.44 18.14 -8.10
CA LYS A 320 1.11 18.68 -9.43
C LYS A 320 -0.36 19.11 -9.60
N GLY A 321 -1.22 18.75 -8.65
CA GLY A 321 -2.65 19.00 -8.71
C GLY A 321 -3.36 18.33 -9.89
N LEU A 322 -4.48 18.92 -10.30
CA LEU A 322 -5.30 18.46 -11.42
C LEU A 322 -4.92 19.16 -12.74
N SER A 323 -4.68 18.36 -13.78
CA SER A 323 -4.48 18.86 -15.15
C SER A 323 -5.83 19.20 -15.81
N ARG A 324 -6.09 20.49 -16.02
CA ARG A 324 -7.32 20.96 -16.70
C ARG A 324 -7.49 20.36 -18.12
N PRO A 325 -6.45 20.32 -18.98
CA PRO A 325 -6.58 19.70 -20.29
C PRO A 325 -6.90 18.21 -20.22
N ASP A 326 -6.31 17.47 -19.28
CA ASP A 326 -6.57 16.03 -19.15
C ASP A 326 -7.95 15.76 -18.57
N PHE A 327 -8.41 16.59 -17.64
CA PHE A 327 -9.78 16.56 -17.14
C PHE A 327 -10.79 16.75 -18.29
N THR A 328 -10.62 17.79 -19.11
CA THR A 328 -11.51 18.04 -20.26
C THR A 328 -11.43 16.93 -21.30
N ARG A 329 -10.23 16.38 -21.55
CA ARG A 329 -10.08 15.23 -22.45
C ARG A 329 -10.82 13.98 -21.93
N ARG A 330 -10.80 13.76 -20.61
CA ARG A 330 -11.44 12.60 -19.97
C ARG A 330 -12.97 12.73 -19.94
N PHE A 331 -13.49 13.91 -19.61
CA PHE A 331 -14.91 14.10 -19.31
C PHE A 331 -15.69 14.84 -20.40
N GLY A 332 -15.02 15.40 -21.40
CA GLY A 332 -15.66 16.14 -22.50
C GLY A 332 -16.19 17.52 -22.10
N CYS A 333 -15.99 17.97 -20.85
CA CYS A 333 -16.40 19.27 -20.34
C CYS A 333 -15.29 19.96 -19.54
N SER A 334 -15.44 21.26 -19.29
CA SER A 334 -14.51 22.01 -18.42
C SER A 334 -14.81 21.74 -16.95
N PHE A 335 -13.79 21.92 -16.11
CA PHE A 335 -13.95 21.90 -14.66
C PHE A 335 -14.98 22.94 -14.18
N GLU A 336 -14.96 24.15 -14.77
CA GLU A 336 -15.87 25.26 -14.44
C GLU A 336 -17.35 24.89 -14.63
N SER A 337 -17.66 24.10 -15.68
CA SER A 337 -19.04 23.74 -16.02
C SER A 337 -19.78 22.96 -14.93
N LEU A 338 -19.06 22.36 -13.97
CA LEU A 338 -19.65 21.67 -12.82
C LEU A 338 -20.18 22.62 -11.73
N TYR A 339 -19.70 23.86 -11.74
CA TYR A 339 -19.96 24.86 -10.69
C TYR A 339 -20.62 26.13 -11.23
N GLU A 340 -20.83 26.22 -12.55
CA GLU A 340 -21.69 27.24 -13.15
C GLU A 340 -23.13 27.01 -12.68
N LYS A 341 -23.72 28.03 -12.05
CA LYS A 341 -25.09 28.02 -11.51
C LYS A 341 -26.12 28.33 -12.57
#